data_AF-A0ABD0R7D3-F1
#
_entry.id   AF-A0ABD0R7D3-F1
#
_cell.length_a   1.000
_cell.length_b   1.000
_cell.length_c   1.000
_cell.angle_alpha   90.00
_cell.angle_beta   90.00
_cell.angle_gamma   90.00
#
_symmetry.space_group_name_H-M   'P 1'
#
loop_
_entity.id
_entity.type
_entity.pdbx_description
1 polymer ?
#
loop_
_entity_poly.entity_id
_entity_poly.type
_entity_poly.pdbx_seq_one_letter_code
_entity_poly.pdbx_strand_id
1 'polypeptide(L)' 'DLFRSTMKPVQKVLEDSDLKKSDIDEIVLVGGSTRIPKIQQLVKEFFNGKEPFRGINPDEAVAYGAALIAGVYSGEEDT' A
#
# COMPACT_ATOMS: atom_id res chain seq x y z
N ASP A 1 -3.28 8.65 20.14
CA ASP A 1 -3.07 7.28 19.67
C ASP A 1 -2.85 7.30 18.15
N LEU A 2 -1.61 7.60 17.72
CA LEU A 2 -1.26 7.88 16.31
C LEU A 2 -1.49 6.66 15.39
N PHE A 3 -1.32 5.46 15.92
CA PHE A 3 -1.53 4.22 15.17
C PHE A 3 -2.99 4.01 14.78
N ARG A 4 -3.95 4.46 15.59
CA ARG A 4 -5.37 4.34 15.26
C ARG A 4 -5.83 5.41 14.26
N SER A 5 -5.21 6.60 14.29
CA SER A 5 -5.56 7.66 13.34
C SER A 5 -5.22 7.30 11.89
N THR A 6 -4.28 6.39 11.63
CA THR A 6 -3.95 5.95 10.27
C THR A 6 -5.05 5.11 9.62
N MET A 7 -6.01 4.58 10.39
CA MET A 7 -7.13 3.80 9.86
C MET A 7 -8.28 4.66 9.34
N LYS A 8 -8.39 5.93 9.78
CA LYS A 8 -9.46 6.83 9.31
C LYS A 8 -9.36 7.12 7.80
N PRO A 9 -8.17 7.43 7.24
CA PRO A 9 -8.02 7.57 5.79
C PRO A 9 -8.35 6.29 5.02
N VAL A 10 -8.00 5.11 5.55
CA VAL A 10 -8.29 3.83 4.89
C VAL A 10 -9.80 3.59 4.79
N GLN A 11 -10.55 3.87 5.85
CA GLN A 11 -12.01 3.80 5.84
C GLN A 11 -12.61 4.78 4.83
N LYS A 12 -12.13 6.03 4.83
CA LYS A 12 -12.62 7.06 3.93
C LYS A 12 -12.40 6.69 2.45
N VAL A 13 -11.23 6.17 2.09
CA VAL A 13 -10.95 5.77 0.71
C VAL A 13 -11.84 4.60 0.26
N LEU A 14 -12.16 3.66 1.15
CA LEU A 14 -13.12 2.59 0.84
C LEU A 14 -14.53 3.14 0.59
N GLU A 15 -14.98 4.08 1.42
CA GLU A 15 -16.27 4.77 1.23
C GLU A 15 -16.29 5.58 -0.07
N ASP A 16 -15.24 6.35 -0.35
CA ASP A 16 -15.11 7.17 -1.57
C ASP A 16 -15.04 6.31 -2.85
N SER A 17 -14.56 5.06 -2.74
CA SER A 17 -14.43 4.13 -3.87
C SER A 17 -15.65 3.22 -4.05
N ASP A 18 -16.63 3.28 -3.14
CA ASP A 18 -17.78 2.35 -3.07
C ASP A 18 -17.36 0.87 -3.05
N LEU A 19 -16.22 0.57 -2.41
CA LEU A 19 -15.67 -0.78 -2.31
C LEU A 19 -15.81 -1.32 -0.89
N LYS A 20 -16.13 -2.61 -0.80
CA LYS A 20 -16.10 -3.33 0.47
C LYS A 20 -14.69 -3.82 0.74
N LYS A 21 -14.40 -4.10 2.01
CA LYS A 21 -13.13 -4.71 2.44
C LYS A 21 -12.83 -6.04 1.75
N SER A 22 -13.88 -6.78 1.38
CA SER A 22 -13.79 -8.05 0.63
C SER A 22 -13.30 -7.88 -0.80
N ASP A 23 -13.50 -6.69 -1.36
CA ASP A 23 -13.23 -6.40 -2.78
C ASP A 23 -11.77 -5.98 -2.99
N ILE A 24 -10.98 -5.90 -1.91
CA ILE A 24 -9.56 -5.61 -1.96
C ILE A 24 -8.79 -6.89 -2.21
N ASP A 25 -8.17 -7.02 -3.38
CA ASP A 25 -7.43 -8.20 -3.81
C ASP A 25 -6.06 -8.34 -3.19
N GLU A 26 -5.34 -7.24 -2.99
CA GLU A 26 -3.97 -7.25 -2.45
C GLU A 26 -3.74 -6.03 -1.54
N ILE A 27 -2.90 -6.22 -0.53
CA ILE A 27 -2.52 -5.14 0.40
C ILE A 27 -1.02 -4.96 0.30
N VAL A 28 -0.58 -3.84 -0.29
CA VAL A 28 0.85 -3.53 -0.43
C VAL A 28 1.23 -2.47 0.61
N LEU A 29 2.25 -2.77 1.41
CA LEU A 29 2.80 -1.82 2.40
C LEU A 29 4.06 -1.16 1.84
N VAL A 30 4.08 0.18 1.84
CA VAL A 30 5.18 0.99 1.31
C VAL A 30 5.61 2.03 2.35
N GLY A 31 6.93 2.26 2.45
CA GLY A 31 7.55 3.20 3.39
C GLY A 31 8.01 2.56 4.71
N GLY A 32 9.14 3.02 5.25
CA GLY A 32 9.80 2.40 6.40
C GLY A 32 8.96 2.28 7.68
N SER A 33 8.02 3.19 7.93
CA SER A 33 7.12 3.12 9.09
C SER A 33 6.15 1.92 9.04
N THR A 34 5.94 1.32 7.87
CA THR A 34 5.12 0.09 7.73
C THR A 34 5.82 -1.17 8.25
N ARG A 35 7.12 -1.09 8.57
CA ARG A 35 7.87 -2.15 9.24
C ARG A 35 7.48 -2.32 10.72
N ILE A 36 6.76 -1.34 11.29
CA ILE A 36 6.31 -1.40 12.69
C ILE A 36 5.28 -2.53 12.84
N PRO A 37 5.51 -3.53 13.71
CA PRO A 37 4.60 -4.69 13.85
C PRO A 37 3.16 -4.31 14.19
N LYS A 38 2.98 -3.23 14.97
CA LYS A 38 1.64 -2.76 15.35
C LYS A 38 0.83 -2.24 14.15
N ILE A 39 1.47 -1.60 13.17
CA ILE A 39 0.81 -1.15 11.95
C ILE A 39 0.35 -2.35 11.12
N GLN A 40 1.23 -3.34 10.93
CA GLN A 40 0.91 -4.56 10.18
C GLN A 40 -0.26 -5.31 10.81
N GLN A 41 -0.26 -5.41 12.14
CA GLN A 41 -1.37 -6.02 12.88
C GLN A 41 -2.68 -5.25 12.68
N LEU A 42 -2.68 -3.92 12.80
CA LEU A 42 -3.88 -3.11 12.63
C LEU A 42 -4.45 -3.21 11.21
N VAL A 43 -3.60 -3.19 10.20
CA VAL A 43 -4.02 -3.36 8.79
C VAL A 43 -4.61 -4.76 8.58
N LYS A 44 -3.94 -5.81 9.08
CA LYS A 44 -4.43 -7.18 9.00
C LYS A 44 -5.79 -7.34 9.70
N GLU A 45 -5.95 -6.80 10.91
CA GLU A 45 -7.22 -6.79 11.64
C GLU A 45 -8.31 -6.03 10.88
N PHE A 46 -7.95 -4.90 10.26
CA PHE A 46 -8.89 -4.08 9.50
C PHE A 46 -9.44 -4.80 8.27
N PHE A 47 -8.60 -5.55 7.55
CA PHE A 47 -8.96 -6.34 6.37
C PHE A 47 -9.24 -7.82 6.67
N ASN A 48 -9.90 -8.10 7.81
CA ASN A 48 -10.42 -9.43 8.14
C ASN A 48 -9.37 -10.56 8.15
N GLY A 49 -8.13 -10.25 8.53
CA GLY A 49 -7.04 -11.22 8.62
C GLY A 49 -6.20 -11.36 7.35
N LYS A 50 -6.48 -10.59 6.29
CA LYS A 50 -5.70 -10.60 5.05
C LYS A 50 -4.26 -10.16 5.29
N GLU A 51 -3.30 -10.99 4.89
CA GLU A 51 -1.88 -10.71 5.01
C GLU A 51 -1.43 -9.69 3.94
N PRO A 52 -0.61 -8.69 4.31
CA PRO A 52 0.01 -7.83 3.33
C PRO A 52 1.02 -8.57 2.45
N PHE A 53 1.08 -8.18 1.19
CA PHE A 53 2.04 -8.67 0.21
C PHE A 53 3.47 -8.28 0.60
N ARG A 54 4.40 -9.25 0.51
CA ARG A 54 5.81 -9.09 0.92
C ARG A 54 6.82 -9.18 -0.22
N GLY A 55 6.37 -9.29 -1.47
CA GLY A 55 7.25 -9.43 -2.64
C GLY A 55 7.89 -8.13 -3.13
N ILE A 56 7.72 -7.02 -2.41
CA ILE A 56 8.20 -5.69 -2.79
C ILE A 56 9.06 -5.11 -1.66
N ASN A 57 10.17 -4.47 -2.02
CA ASN A 57 10.96 -3.69 -1.08
C ASN A 57 10.25 -2.35 -0.78
N PRO A 58 9.75 -2.12 0.45
CA PRO A 58 8.95 -0.94 0.77
C PRO A 58 9.73 0.38 0.67
N ASP A 59 11.05 0.36 0.70
CA ASP A 59 11.90 1.56 0.67
C ASP A 59 12.24 1.96 -0.78
N GLU A 60 12.23 1.02 -1.71
CA GLU A 60 12.63 1.22 -3.12
C GLU A 60 11.42 1.25 -4.07
N ALA A 61 10.27 0.70 -3.67
CA ALA A 61 9.08 0.57 -4.51
C ALA A 61 8.66 1.88 -5.19
N VAL A 62 8.73 2.99 -4.43
CA VAL A 62 8.34 4.32 -4.93
C VAL A 62 9.31 4.81 -6.00
N ALA A 63 10.62 4.68 -5.76
CA ALA A 63 11.65 5.11 -6.70
C ALA A 63 11.61 4.28 -7.98
N TYR A 64 11.39 2.96 -7.85
CA TYR A 64 11.26 2.06 -8.98
C TYR A 64 10.07 2.43 -9.87
N GLY A 65 8.89 2.66 -9.28
CA GLY A 65 7.71 3.09 -10.03
C GLY A 65 7.90 4.45 -10.71
N ALA A 66 8.57 5.40 -10.03
CA ALA A 66 8.86 6.70 -10.62
C ALA A 66 9.82 6.61 -11.81
N ALA A 67 10.87 5.77 -11.72
CA ALA A 67 11.80 5.54 -12.81
C ALA A 67 11.13 4.88 -14.02
N LEU A 68 10.23 3.92 -13.79
CA LEU A 68 9.46 3.28 -14.85
C LEU A 68 8.59 4.30 -15.60
N ILE A 69 7.85 5.15 -14.88
CA ILE A 69 7.04 6.20 -15.50
C ILE A 69 7.90 7.23 -16.25
N ALA A 70 9.08 7.55 -15.73
CA ALA A 70 10.03 8.42 -16.42
C ALA A 70 10.54 7.81 -17.74
N GLY A 71 10.85 6.52 -17.76
CA GLY A 71 11.25 5.81 -18.98
C GLY A 71 10.17 5.83 -20.05
N VAL A 72 8.91 5.54 -19.66
CA VAL A 72 7.75 5.61 -20.57
C VAL A 72 7.59 7.01 -21.18
N TYR A 73 7.70 8.07 -20.38
CA TYR A 73 7.58 9.43 -20.89
C TYR A 73 8.79 9.90 -21.70
N SER A 74 9.97 9.32 -21.46
CA SER A 74 11.18 9.63 -22.21
C SER A 74 11.20 8.97 -23.60
N GLY A 75 10.23 8.09 -23.89
CA GLY A 75 10.21 7.32 -25.14
C GLY A 75 11.29 6.25 -25.21
N GLU A 76 11.88 5.88 -24.07
CA GLU A 76 12.77 4.72 -23.96
C GLU A 76 11.89 3.46 -23.92
N GLU A 77 11.39 3.04 -25.10
CA GLU A 77 10.96 1.65 -25.31
C GLU A 77 12.23 0.78 -25.29
N ASP A 78 12.34 -0.05 -24.25
CA ASP A 78 13.22 -1.19 -24.08
C ASP A 78 14.34 -1.39 -25.15
N THR A 79 15.59 -1.25 -24.71
CA THR A 79 16.66 -2.18 -25.12
C THR A 79 17.13 -2.98 -23.94
#